data_AF-A0A432UBY2-F1
#
_entry.id   AF-A0A432UBY2-F1
#
_cell.length_a   1.000
_cell.length_b   1.000
_cell.length_c   1.000
_cell.angle_alpha   90.00
_cell.angle_beta   90.00
_cell.angle_gamma   90.00
#
_symmetry.space_group_name_H-M   'P 1'
#
loop_
_entity.id
_entity.type
_entity.pdbx_description
1 polymer ?
#
loop_
_entity_poly.entity_id
_entity_poly.type
_entity_poly.pdbx_seq_one_letter_code
_entity_poly.pdbx_strand_id
1 'polypeptide(L)'
;MELNEEQREVVNFGDGVLQVVAGPGTGKTEALVGRVVNLLKKGVDPKSIVIVTFTKKAAEEFTARLLTRSRERGVDSVGVYCGTLHSLCFSIMEEYGYEEVLSRKLVDEFGRRILLFDFLRELGFERFHDLFLYLSGDRRENSDSALSAFEFSRVESLI
;
A
#
# COMPACT_ATOMS: atom_id res chain seq x y z
N MET A 1 10.09 9.14 -29.22
CA MET A 1 9.88 10.29 -28.32
C MET A 1 11.22 10.92 -28.04
N GLU A 2 11.29 12.24 -28.09
CA GLU A 2 12.47 13.02 -27.76
C GLU A 2 12.46 13.34 -26.26
N LEU A 3 13.43 12.77 -25.52
CA LEU A 3 13.63 13.08 -24.10
C LEU A 3 14.49 14.33 -23.98
N ASN A 4 14.20 15.19 -23.00
CA ASN A 4 15.11 16.28 -22.64
C ASN A 4 16.36 15.72 -21.95
N GLU A 5 17.36 16.58 -21.69
CA GLU A 5 18.64 16.12 -21.15
C GLU A 5 18.51 15.49 -19.77
N GLU A 6 17.78 16.12 -18.85
CA GLU A 6 17.53 15.58 -17.50
C GLU A 6 16.83 14.21 -17.53
N GLN A 7 15.86 14.02 -18.42
CA GLN A 7 15.19 12.74 -18.60
C GLN A 7 16.14 11.69 -19.17
N ARG A 8 17.04 12.07 -20.10
CA ARG A 8 18.07 11.15 -20.62
C ARG A 8 19.04 10.73 -19.52
N GLU A 9 19.40 11.63 -18.60
CA GLU A 9 20.22 11.29 -17.44
C GLU A 9 19.54 10.21 -16.58
N VAL A 10 18.25 10.38 -16.26
CA VAL A 10 17.47 9.37 -15.51
C VAL A 10 17.42 8.03 -16.23
N VAL A 11 17.20 8.05 -17.55
CA VAL A 11 17.12 6.84 -18.38
C VAL A 11 18.47 6.11 -18.46
N ASN A 12 19.56 6.86 -18.55
CA ASN A 12 20.90 6.32 -18.75
C ASN A 12 21.67 6.03 -17.46
N PHE A 13 21.22 6.55 -16.32
CA PHE A 13 21.86 6.33 -15.03
C PHE A 13 22.11 4.84 -14.77
N GLY A 14 23.34 4.50 -14.38
CA GLY A 14 23.80 3.14 -14.19
C GLY A 14 23.39 2.59 -12.81
N ASP A 15 24.40 2.06 -12.12
CA ASP A 15 24.25 1.45 -10.81
C ASP A 15 24.17 2.49 -9.68
N GLY A 16 23.60 2.08 -8.54
CA GLY A 16 23.46 2.91 -7.35
C GLY A 16 22.08 3.55 -7.19
N VAL A 17 22.00 4.47 -6.22
CA VAL A 17 20.75 5.15 -5.86
C VAL A 17 20.64 6.47 -6.62
N LEU A 18 19.50 6.67 -7.29
CA LEU A 18 19.17 7.92 -7.97
C LEU A 18 17.92 8.54 -7.34
N GLN A 19 18.02 9.79 -6.89
CA GLN A 19 16.87 10.60 -6.48
C GLN A 19 16.50 11.57 -7.60
N VAL A 20 15.27 11.48 -8.10
CA VAL A 20 14.73 12.38 -9.12
C VAL A 20 13.75 13.36 -8.47
N VAL A 21 14.15 14.61 -8.35
CA VAL A 21 13.29 15.70 -7.88
C VAL A 21 12.74 16.44 -9.09
N ALA A 22 11.41 16.52 -9.22
CA ALA A 22 10.84 17.32 -10.30
C ALA A 22 9.45 17.88 -9.94
N GLY A 23 9.01 18.94 -10.62
CA GLY A 23 7.69 19.56 -10.43
C GLY A 23 6.53 18.81 -11.12
N PRO A 24 5.27 19.13 -10.84
CA PRO A 24 4.12 18.57 -11.57
C PRO A 24 4.28 18.74 -13.09
N GLY A 25 3.85 17.74 -13.88
CA GLY A 25 3.87 17.83 -15.35
C GLY A 25 5.24 17.67 -16.04
N THR A 26 6.35 17.52 -15.31
CA THR A 26 7.71 17.44 -15.89
C THR A 26 8.07 16.09 -16.52
N GLY A 27 7.11 15.18 -16.67
CA GLY A 27 7.36 13.87 -17.29
C GLY A 27 8.15 12.87 -16.45
N LYS A 28 8.10 12.94 -15.11
CA LYS A 28 8.74 11.95 -14.21
C LYS A 28 8.41 10.50 -14.58
N THR A 29 7.11 10.22 -14.76
CA THR A 29 6.64 8.89 -15.14
C THR A 29 7.23 8.46 -16.49
N GLU A 30 7.35 9.38 -17.43
CA GLU A 30 7.91 9.11 -18.75
C GLU A 30 9.40 8.76 -18.68
N ALA A 31 10.16 9.50 -17.87
CA ALA A 31 11.58 9.21 -17.61
C ALA A 31 11.76 7.82 -16.97
N LEU A 32 10.94 7.47 -15.97
CA LEU A 32 10.99 6.17 -15.30
C LEU A 32 10.60 5.02 -16.24
N VAL A 33 9.58 5.17 -17.08
CA VAL A 33 9.23 4.17 -18.11
C VAL A 33 10.40 3.99 -19.09
N GLY A 34 10.99 5.10 -19.55
CA GLY A 34 12.19 5.07 -20.40
C GLY A 34 13.35 4.33 -19.74
N ARG A 35 13.56 4.53 -18.43
CA ARG A 35 14.59 3.85 -17.64
C ARG A 35 14.36 2.35 -17.60
N VAL A 36 13.15 1.90 -17.29
CA VAL A 36 12.82 0.46 -17.27
C VAL A 36 13.06 -0.17 -18.63
N VAL A 37 12.59 0.46 -19.70
CA VAL A 37 12.84 -0.01 -21.07
C VAL A 37 14.33 -0.07 -21.40
N ASN A 38 15.14 0.89 -20.92
CA ASN A 38 16.59 0.87 -21.10
C ASN A 38 17.27 -0.27 -20.34
N LEU A 39 16.83 -0.58 -19.11
CA LEU A 39 17.32 -1.72 -18.34
C LEU A 39 17.00 -3.04 -19.06
N LEU A 40 15.78 -3.19 -19.56
CA LEU A 40 15.36 -4.37 -20.32
C LEU A 40 16.20 -4.53 -21.61
N LYS A 41 16.48 -3.43 -22.31
CA LYS A 41 17.39 -3.44 -23.49
C LYS A 41 18.80 -3.90 -23.16
N LYS A 42 19.28 -3.61 -21.95
CA LYS A 42 20.58 -4.05 -21.45
C LYS A 42 20.59 -5.51 -20.97
N GLY A 43 19.45 -6.21 -21.06
CA GLY A 43 19.33 -7.61 -20.68
C GLY A 43 19.06 -7.85 -19.20
N VAL A 44 18.64 -6.82 -18.45
CA VAL A 44 18.18 -7.01 -17.06
C VAL A 44 16.94 -7.89 -17.05
N ASP A 45 16.91 -8.90 -16.18
CA ASP A 45 15.74 -9.77 -16.00
C ASP A 45 14.53 -8.92 -15.56
N PRO A 46 13.41 -8.92 -16.32
CA PRO A 46 12.17 -8.26 -15.91
C PRO A 46 11.77 -8.54 -14.46
N LYS A 47 11.98 -9.77 -13.97
CA LYS A 47 11.61 -10.19 -12.62
C LYS A 47 12.43 -9.53 -11.52
N SER A 48 13.58 -8.97 -11.85
CA SER A 48 14.40 -8.18 -10.90
C SER A 48 13.99 -6.71 -10.82
N ILE A 49 13.01 -6.27 -11.62
CA ILE A 49 12.54 -4.89 -11.66
C ILE A 49 11.23 -4.77 -10.88
N VAL A 50 11.26 -3.98 -9.81
CA VAL A 50 10.10 -3.70 -8.94
C VAL A 50 9.76 -2.22 -8.98
N ILE A 51 8.50 -1.93 -9.26
CA ILE A 51 7.97 -0.57 -9.37
C ILE A 51 6.82 -0.42 -8.38
N VAL A 52 6.96 0.54 -7.46
CA VAL A 52 5.99 0.80 -6.40
C VAL A 52 5.46 2.23 -6.51
N THR A 53 4.16 2.37 -6.32
CA THR A 53 3.48 3.67 -6.24
C THR A 53 2.47 3.72 -5.09
N PHE A 54 1.95 4.91 -4.80
CA PHE A 54 0.97 5.12 -3.73
C PHE A 54 -0.43 4.64 -4.08
N THR A 55 -0.82 4.63 -5.37
CA THR A 55 -2.19 4.31 -5.77
C THR A 55 -2.24 3.23 -6.83
N LYS A 56 -3.29 2.39 -6.80
CA LYS A 56 -3.52 1.36 -7.83
C LYS A 56 -3.62 1.98 -9.23
N LYS A 57 -4.35 3.09 -9.35
CA LYS A 57 -4.49 3.83 -10.61
C LYS A 57 -3.15 4.25 -11.21
N ALA A 58 -2.22 4.74 -10.39
CA ALA A 58 -0.89 5.10 -10.87
C ALA A 58 -0.07 3.88 -11.31
N ALA A 59 -0.26 2.72 -10.67
CA ALA A 59 0.42 1.48 -11.05
C ALA A 59 -0.11 0.96 -12.39
N GLU A 60 -1.43 0.97 -12.56
CA GLU A 60 -2.11 0.61 -13.81
C GLU A 60 -1.68 1.52 -14.96
N GLU A 61 -1.65 2.84 -14.72
CA GLU A 61 -1.18 3.82 -15.71
C GLU A 61 0.29 3.61 -16.08
N PHE A 62 1.16 3.37 -15.09
CA PHE A 62 2.57 3.06 -15.34
C PHE A 62 2.71 1.78 -16.16
N THR A 63 1.99 0.72 -15.80
CA THR A 63 2.00 -0.57 -16.49
C THR A 63 1.57 -0.42 -17.95
N ALA A 64 0.47 0.29 -18.21
CA ALA A 64 -0.01 0.53 -19.57
C ALA A 64 1.02 1.29 -20.43
N ARG A 65 1.67 2.32 -19.86
CA ARG A 65 2.75 3.06 -20.52
C ARG A 65 3.96 2.16 -20.79
N LEU A 66 4.36 1.36 -19.81
CA LEU A 66 5.49 0.43 -19.93
C LEU A 66 5.25 -0.61 -21.03
N LEU A 67 4.07 -1.23 -21.07
CA LEU A 67 3.70 -2.21 -22.11
C LEU A 67 3.76 -1.57 -23.50
N THR A 68 3.18 -0.38 -23.65
CA THR A 68 3.20 0.37 -24.91
C THR A 68 4.63 0.65 -25.36
N ARG A 69 5.47 1.19 -24.47
CA ARG A 69 6.87 1.54 -24.79
C ARG A 69 7.78 0.33 -24.99
N SER A 70 7.51 -0.77 -24.29
CA SER A 70 8.23 -2.03 -24.48
C SER A 70 7.96 -2.58 -25.88
N ARG A 71 6.69 -2.58 -26.32
CA ARG A 71 6.29 -2.98 -27.67
C ARG A 71 6.93 -2.10 -28.75
N GLU A 72 6.89 -0.77 -28.59
CA GLU A 72 7.53 0.16 -29.53
C GLU A 72 9.04 -0.06 -29.68
N ARG A 73 9.70 -0.55 -28.62
CA ARG A 73 11.15 -0.72 -28.57
C ARG A 73 11.61 -2.16 -28.77
N GLY A 74 10.69 -3.10 -28.98
CA GLY A 74 10.99 -4.51 -29.19
C GLY A 74 11.62 -5.20 -27.99
N VAL A 75 11.23 -4.83 -26.76
CA VAL A 75 11.68 -5.50 -25.53
C VAL A 75 10.51 -6.14 -24.81
N ASP A 76 10.78 -7.22 -24.09
CA ASP A 76 9.79 -7.87 -23.25
C ASP A 76 9.81 -7.28 -21.83
N SER A 77 8.66 -6.84 -21.35
CA SER A 77 8.46 -6.36 -19.97
C SER A 77 7.62 -7.32 -19.13
N VAL A 78 7.24 -8.48 -19.67
CA VAL A 78 6.55 -9.52 -18.91
C VAL A 78 7.44 -9.96 -17.75
N GLY A 79 6.90 -9.85 -16.53
CA GLY A 79 7.63 -10.15 -15.30
C GLY A 79 8.07 -8.93 -14.49
N VAL A 80 8.06 -7.73 -15.08
CA VAL A 80 8.26 -6.49 -14.29
C VAL A 80 7.10 -6.35 -13.29
N TYR A 81 7.41 -6.28 -12.01
CA TYR A 81 6.40 -6.00 -10.99
C TYR A 81 6.05 -4.52 -10.99
N CYS A 82 4.76 -4.18 -11.10
CA CYS A 82 4.26 -2.82 -10.91
C CYS A 82 3.00 -2.83 -10.05
N GLY A 83 3.06 -2.21 -8.87
CA GLY A 83 1.97 -2.26 -7.91
C GLY A 83 2.05 -1.18 -6.84
N THR A 84 1.20 -1.31 -5.83
CA THR A 84 1.28 -0.47 -4.63
C THR A 84 2.20 -1.10 -3.58
N LEU A 85 2.65 -0.32 -2.60
CA LEU A 85 3.46 -0.86 -1.50
C LEU A 85 2.72 -1.99 -0.78
N HIS A 86 1.43 -1.79 -0.50
CA HIS A 86 0.58 -2.81 0.13
C HIS A 86 0.45 -4.08 -0.72
N SER A 87 0.29 -3.93 -2.04
CA SER A 87 0.23 -5.07 -2.95
C SER A 87 1.55 -5.86 -2.99
N LEU A 88 2.69 -5.15 -2.87
CA LEU A 88 4.00 -5.79 -2.84
C LEU A 88 4.19 -6.56 -1.53
N CYS A 89 3.88 -5.94 -0.40
CA CYS A 89 3.92 -6.60 0.90
C CYS A 89 3.03 -7.85 0.93
N PHE A 90 1.82 -7.77 0.39
CA PHE A 90 0.91 -8.92 0.32
C PHE A 90 1.50 -10.06 -0.53
N SER A 91 2.04 -9.75 -1.71
CA SER A 91 2.70 -10.75 -2.57
C SER A 91 3.89 -11.42 -1.88
N ILE A 92 4.70 -10.67 -1.12
CA ILE A 92 5.82 -11.22 -0.34
C ILE A 92 5.28 -12.13 0.77
N MET A 93 4.20 -11.73 1.44
CA MET A 93 3.60 -12.56 2.49
C MET A 93 3.07 -13.89 1.94
N GLU A 94 2.45 -13.87 0.75
CA GLU A 94 1.99 -15.08 0.04
C GLU A 94 3.16 -15.99 -0.33
N GLU A 95 4.24 -15.43 -0.90
CA GLU A 95 5.40 -16.19 -1.34
C GLU A 95 6.13 -16.90 -0.18
N TYR A 96 6.23 -16.24 0.98
CA TYR A 96 6.95 -16.78 2.14
C TYR A 96 6.05 -17.52 3.15
N GLY A 97 4.78 -17.78 2.82
CA GLY A 97 3.93 -18.65 3.61
C GLY A 97 3.52 -18.06 4.97
N TYR A 98 3.21 -16.77 5.03
CA TYR A 98 2.63 -16.13 6.22
C TYR A 98 1.14 -16.53 6.39
N GLU A 99 0.84 -17.83 6.33
CA GLU A 99 -0.52 -18.39 6.31
C GLU A 99 -1.37 -17.96 7.51
N GLU A 100 -0.76 -17.83 8.69
CA GLU A 100 -1.48 -17.36 9.88
C GLU A 100 -2.01 -15.92 9.70
N VAL A 101 -1.25 -15.06 9.03
CA VAL A 101 -1.68 -13.68 8.76
C VAL A 101 -2.61 -13.61 7.56
N LEU A 102 -2.32 -14.39 6.51
CA LEU A 102 -3.11 -14.44 5.28
C LEU A 102 -4.48 -15.12 5.45
N SER A 103 -4.61 -16.01 6.43
CA SER A 103 -5.89 -16.60 6.83
C SER A 103 -6.83 -15.59 7.48
N ARG A 104 -6.31 -14.43 7.91
CA ARG A 104 -7.11 -13.33 8.45
C ARG A 104 -7.68 -12.51 7.30
N LYS A 105 -8.96 -12.17 7.41
CA LYS A 105 -9.64 -11.33 6.42
C LYS A 105 -9.12 -9.90 6.50
N LEU A 106 -8.67 -9.36 5.36
CA LEU A 106 -8.41 -7.92 5.24
C LEU A 106 -9.72 -7.15 5.47
N VAL A 107 -9.69 -6.27 6.46
CA VAL A 107 -10.83 -5.47 6.84
C VAL A 107 -10.71 -4.12 6.14
N ASP A 108 -11.72 -3.78 5.33
CA ASP A 108 -11.82 -2.46 4.73
C ASP A 108 -12.29 -1.41 5.76
N GLU A 109 -12.37 -0.14 5.34
CA GLU A 109 -12.76 0.93 6.25
C GLU A 109 -14.16 0.73 6.85
N PHE A 110 -15.09 0.16 6.08
CA PHE A 110 -16.45 -0.08 6.52
C PHE A 110 -16.52 -1.23 7.54
N GLY A 111 -15.85 -2.35 7.25
CA GLY A 111 -15.69 -3.45 8.18
C GLY A 111 -14.99 -3.02 9.46
N ARG A 112 -13.98 -2.14 9.37
CA ARG A 112 -13.30 -1.57 10.54
C ARG A 112 -14.28 -0.79 11.40
N ARG A 113 -15.19 -0.03 10.78
CA ARG A 113 -16.22 0.72 11.49
C ARG A 113 -17.21 -0.22 12.20
N ILE A 114 -17.64 -1.29 11.54
CA ILE A 114 -18.51 -2.31 12.13
C ILE A 114 -17.84 -2.93 13.35
N LEU A 115 -16.60 -3.42 13.21
CA LEU A 115 -15.85 -4.03 14.31
C LEU A 115 -15.70 -3.07 15.50
N LEU A 116 -15.44 -1.78 15.22
CA LEU A 116 -15.34 -0.75 16.24
C LEU A 116 -16.67 -0.55 16.99
N PHE A 117 -17.81 -0.57 16.29
CA PHE A 117 -19.13 -0.47 16.90
C PHE A 117 -19.53 -1.73 17.68
N ASP A 118 -19.23 -2.91 17.16
CA ASP A 118 -19.48 -4.17 17.87
C ASP A 118 -18.67 -4.20 19.17
N PHE A 119 -17.39 -3.81 19.12
CA PHE A 119 -16.54 -3.71 20.31
C PHE A 119 -17.06 -2.66 21.31
N LEU A 120 -17.53 -1.50 20.86
CA LEU A 120 -18.16 -0.51 21.74
C LEU A 120 -19.36 -1.10 22.49
N ARG A 121 -20.21 -1.84 21.80
CA ARG A 121 -21.40 -2.45 22.38
C ARG A 121 -21.05 -3.56 23.37
N GLU A 122 -20.01 -4.34 23.09
CA GLU A 122 -19.47 -5.32 24.04
C GLU A 122 -19.01 -4.65 25.33
N LEU A 123 -18.34 -3.49 25.23
CA LEU A 123 -17.95 -2.67 26.38
C LEU A 123 -19.15 -1.97 27.08
N GLY A 124 -20.37 -2.17 26.57
CA GLY A 124 -21.61 -1.60 27.12
C GLY A 124 -21.89 -0.15 26.73
N PHE A 125 -21.20 0.38 25.71
CA PHE A 125 -21.48 1.71 25.16
C PHE A 125 -22.34 1.60 23.89
N GLU A 126 -23.48 2.29 23.87
CA GLU A 126 -24.32 2.36 22.66
C GLU A 126 -23.80 3.36 21.62
N ARG A 127 -23.08 4.40 22.06
CA ARG A 127 -22.53 5.46 21.19
C ARG A 127 -21.11 5.82 21.60
N PHE A 128 -20.31 6.26 20.62
CA PHE A 128 -18.96 6.82 20.87
C PHE A 128 -18.96 7.96 21.88
N HIS A 129 -20.02 8.76 21.91
CA HIS A 129 -20.17 9.84 22.87
C HIS A 129 -20.21 9.31 24.32
N ASP A 130 -20.82 8.15 24.55
CA ASP A 130 -20.93 7.57 25.89
C ASP A 130 -19.53 7.09 26.37
N LEU A 131 -18.73 6.52 25.46
CA LEU A 131 -17.31 6.20 25.72
C LEU A 131 -16.49 7.48 25.99
N PHE A 132 -16.70 8.54 25.21
CA PHE A 132 -15.97 9.81 25.39
C PHE A 132 -16.26 10.46 26.75
N LEU A 133 -17.52 10.49 27.18
CA LEU A 133 -17.89 10.99 28.51
C LEU A 133 -17.23 10.16 29.62
N TYR A 134 -17.25 8.83 29.49
CA TYR A 134 -16.58 7.93 30.42
C TYR A 134 -15.07 8.24 30.54
N LEU A 135 -14.37 8.32 29.40
CA LEU A 135 -12.92 8.63 29.37
C LEU A 135 -12.61 10.04 29.88
N SER A 136 -13.56 10.97 29.76
CA SER A 136 -13.42 12.35 30.27
C SER A 136 -13.69 12.48 31.78
N GLY A 137 -14.02 11.37 32.46
CA GLY A 137 -14.31 11.34 33.89
C GLY A 137 -15.75 11.72 34.26
N ASP A 138 -16.62 11.91 33.27
CA ASP A 138 -18.05 12.20 33.47
C ASP A 138 -18.82 10.88 33.58
N ARG A 139 -18.75 10.27 34.78
CA ARG A 139 -19.37 8.98 35.09
C ARG A 139 -20.88 9.11 35.29
N ARG A 140 -21.66 8.79 34.25
CA ARG A 140 -23.11 8.57 34.39
C ARG A 140 -23.38 7.15 34.92
N GLU A 141 -24.38 6.99 35.78
CA GLU A 141 -24.74 5.73 36.47
C GLU A 141 -24.86 4.49 35.56
N ASN A 142 -25.20 4.65 34.27
CA ASN A 142 -25.28 3.54 33.31
C ASN A 142 -23.92 2.97 32.85
N SER A 143 -22.80 3.66 33.11
CA SER A 143 -21.46 3.26 32.62
C SER A 143 -20.65 2.44 33.63
N ASP A 144 -20.91 2.60 34.93
CA ASP A 144 -20.21 1.82 35.98
C ASP A 144 -20.71 0.37 36.09
N SER A 145 -21.99 0.10 35.77
CA SER A 145 -22.53 -1.27 35.75
C SER A 145 -22.01 -2.09 34.56
N ALA A 146 -21.88 -1.47 33.39
CA ALA A 146 -21.42 -2.10 32.15
C ALA A 146 -19.96 -2.59 32.22
N LEU A 147 -19.06 -1.79 32.78
CA LEU A 147 -17.63 -2.12 32.85
C LEU A 147 -17.28 -3.06 34.01
N SER A 148 -18.08 -3.08 35.08
CA SER A 148 -17.90 -4.06 36.17
C SER A 148 -18.09 -5.51 35.73
N ALA A 149 -18.83 -5.74 34.63
CA ALA A 149 -19.04 -7.06 34.02
C ALA A 149 -17.97 -7.42 32.96
N PHE A 150 -17.17 -6.45 32.51
CA PHE A 150 -16.10 -6.66 31.55
C PHE A 150 -14.79 -6.89 32.31
N GLU A 151 -14.53 -8.13 32.71
CA GLU A 151 -13.21 -8.47 33.26
C GLU A 151 -12.13 -8.15 32.21
N PHE A 152 -11.18 -7.30 32.61
CA PHE A 152 -9.98 -6.95 31.84
C PHE A 152 -9.14 -8.18 31.41
N SER A 153 -9.46 -9.38 31.91
CA SER A 153 -8.80 -10.66 31.61
C SER A 153 -8.93 -11.09 30.14
N ARG A 154 -9.86 -10.56 29.35
CA ARG A 154 -10.05 -10.96 27.93
C ARG A 154 -9.23 -10.17 26.92
N VAL A 155 -8.70 -8.99 27.27
CA VAL A 155 -7.95 -8.15 26.33
C VAL A 155 -6.56 -8.73 26.03
N GLU A 156 -5.95 -9.44 26.99
CA GLU A 156 -4.66 -10.13 26.80
C GLU A 156 -4.75 -11.36 25.88
N SER A 157 -5.96 -11.86 25.59
CA SER A 157 -6.15 -13.03 24.71
C SER A 157 -6.36 -12.70 23.23
N LEU A 158 -6.34 -11.41 22.88
CA LEU A 158 -6.63 -10.88 21.53
C LEU A 158 -5.42 -10.21 20.85
N ILE A 159 -4.25 -10.20 21.49
CA ILE A 159 -2.95 -9.74 20.94
C ILE A 159 -2.03 -10.95 20.83
#